data_AF-A0A940TSQ3-F1
#
_entry.id   AF-A0A940TSQ3-F1
#
_cell.length_a   1.000
_cell.length_b   1.000
_cell.length_c   1.000
_cell.angle_alpha   90.00
_cell.angle_beta   90.00
_cell.angle_gamma   90.00
#
_symmetry.space_group_name_H-M   'P 1'
#
loop_
_entity.id
_entity.type
_entity.pdbx_description
1 polymer ?
#
loop_
_entity_poly.entity_id
_entity_poly.type
_entity_poly.pdbx_seq_one_letter_code
_entity_poly.pdbx_strand_id
1 'polypeptide(L)'
;MYSEFIKFKNWFDVPIDRALYRSLVSHEVAHLVADLNFKIPKPSIQAKEYIAYITQFSIKEPLQRERVLTQYPCEAFEGDWEMSTTIYMFDCMRFGVRAYLHFLNLANRRDYLQSILNGKTLVE
;
A
#
# COMPACT_ATOMS: atom_id res chain seq x y z
N MET A 1 2.61 -1.76 -19.53
CA MET A 1 3.77 -0.99 -20.05
C MET A 1 3.56 0.49 -19.73
N TYR A 2 4.61 1.29 -19.50
CA TYR A 2 4.48 2.72 -19.12
C TYR A 2 3.61 3.54 -20.09
N SER A 3 3.69 3.26 -21.40
CA SER A 3 2.90 3.94 -22.44
C SER A 3 1.39 3.79 -22.27
N GLU A 4 0.95 2.68 -21.70
CA GLU A 4 -0.46 2.45 -21.39
C GLU A 4 -0.83 3.14 -20.08
N PHE A 5 0.06 3.07 -19.10
CA PHE A 5 -0.18 3.63 -17.78
C PHE A 5 -0.35 5.16 -17.84
N ILE A 6 0.44 5.86 -18.65
CA ILE A 6 0.30 7.33 -18.77
C ILE A 6 -1.05 7.79 -19.35
N LYS A 7 -1.82 6.91 -20.01
CA LYS A 7 -3.15 7.25 -20.57
C LYS A 7 -4.18 7.56 -19.48
N PHE A 8 -3.98 7.07 -18.25
CA PHE A 8 -4.82 7.41 -17.09
C PHE A 8 -4.65 8.86 -16.63
N LYS A 9 -3.65 9.59 -17.16
CA LYS A 9 -3.27 10.98 -16.85
C LYS A 9 -2.78 11.15 -15.42
N ASN A 10 -3.63 10.85 -14.44
CA ASN A 10 -3.36 10.99 -13.02
C ASN A 10 -3.45 9.66 -12.31
N TRP A 11 -2.67 9.53 -11.24
CA TRP A 11 -2.83 8.50 -10.23
C TRP A 11 -2.46 9.10 -8.89
N PHE A 12 -3.27 8.84 -7.86
CA PHE A 12 -3.17 9.54 -6.59
C PHE A 12 -3.33 11.05 -6.78
N ASP A 13 -4.22 11.46 -7.68
CA ASP A 13 -4.47 12.87 -8.02
C ASP A 13 -3.21 13.67 -8.40
N VAL A 14 -2.12 12.98 -8.75
CA VAL A 14 -0.89 13.56 -9.26
C VAL A 14 -0.63 13.07 -10.70
N PRO A 15 -0.01 13.91 -11.55
CA PRO A 15 0.33 13.51 -12.91
C PRO A 15 1.23 12.27 -12.96
N ILE A 16 0.93 11.35 -13.87
CA ILE A 16 1.72 10.14 -14.07
C ILE A 16 3.07 10.48 -14.72
N ASP A 17 4.15 10.20 -13.99
CA ASP A 17 5.51 10.23 -14.50
C ASP A 17 6.19 8.85 -14.35
N ARG A 18 7.46 8.77 -14.78
CA ARG A 18 8.22 7.52 -14.69
C ARG A 18 8.54 7.12 -13.26
N ALA A 19 8.68 8.07 -12.33
CA ALA A 19 8.91 7.76 -10.92
C ALA A 19 7.65 7.14 -10.30
N LEU A 20 6.46 7.66 -10.63
CA LEU A 20 5.20 7.14 -10.17
C LEU A 20 4.97 5.74 -10.72
N TYR A 21 5.27 5.53 -12.01
CA TYR A 21 5.22 4.21 -12.63
C TYR A 21 6.18 3.21 -11.96
N ARG A 22 7.42 3.59 -11.66
CA ARG A 22 8.36 2.73 -10.93
C ARG A 22 7.84 2.37 -9.54
N SER A 23 7.19 3.31 -8.86
CA SER A 23 6.55 3.02 -7.58
C SER A 23 5.42 1.99 -7.71
N LEU A 24 4.60 2.06 -8.76
CA LEU A 24 3.64 0.99 -9.05
C LEU A 24 4.34 -0.34 -9.30
N VAL A 25 5.40 -0.37 -10.09
CA VAL A 25 6.11 -1.64 -10.34
C VAL A 25 6.56 -2.28 -9.03
N SER A 26 6.99 -1.50 -8.03
CA SER A 26 7.30 -2.05 -6.71
C SER A 26 6.10 -2.55 -5.92
N HIS A 27 4.90 -1.99 -6.13
CA HIS A 27 3.64 -2.50 -5.58
C HIS A 27 3.39 -3.93 -6.08
N GLU A 28 3.47 -4.13 -7.40
CA GLU A 28 3.26 -5.44 -8.03
C GLU A 28 4.34 -6.45 -7.64
N VAL A 29 5.60 -6.01 -7.55
CA VAL A 29 6.70 -6.86 -7.06
C VAL A 29 6.48 -7.25 -5.59
N ALA A 30 5.97 -6.33 -4.77
CA ALA A 30 5.68 -6.60 -3.37
C ALA A 30 4.57 -7.65 -3.21
N HIS A 31 3.53 -7.65 -4.07
CA HIS A 31 2.56 -8.75 -4.09
C HIS A 31 3.24 -10.10 -4.32
N LEU A 32 4.10 -10.20 -5.35
CA LEU A 32 4.81 -11.45 -5.64
C LEU A 32 5.70 -11.89 -4.48
N VAL A 33 6.47 -10.98 -3.89
CA VAL A 33 7.35 -11.29 -2.76
C VAL A 33 6.51 -11.71 -1.55
N ALA A 34 5.42 -11.02 -1.24
CA ALA A 34 4.54 -11.36 -0.13
C ALA A 34 3.88 -12.74 -0.33
N ASP A 35 3.36 -13.02 -1.52
CA ASP A 35 2.72 -14.29 -1.87
C ASP A 35 3.66 -15.49 -1.67
N LEU A 36 4.97 -15.33 -1.95
CA LEU A 36 5.98 -16.36 -1.68
C LEU A 36 6.33 -16.52 -0.19
N ASN A 37 5.97 -15.56 0.66
CA ASN A 37 6.36 -15.51 2.07
C ASN A 37 5.22 -15.74 3.05
N PHE A 38 3.95 -15.59 2.63
CA PHE A 38 2.79 -15.91 3.46
C PHE A 38 2.85 -17.36 3.96
N LYS A 39 2.54 -17.56 5.25
CA LYS A 39 2.45 -18.87 5.91
C LYS A 39 1.02 -19.39 6.04
N ILE A 40 0.08 -18.67 5.42
CA ILE A 40 -1.32 -19.04 5.35
C ILE A 40 -1.74 -19.24 3.88
N PRO A 41 -2.66 -20.17 3.59
CA PRO A 41 -3.01 -20.54 2.21
C PRO A 41 -3.82 -19.45 1.48
N LYS A 42 -4.56 -18.62 2.22
CA LYS A 42 -5.43 -17.58 1.68
C LYS A 42 -5.32 -16.32 2.53
N PRO A 43 -4.25 -15.51 2.35
CA PRO A 43 -4.20 -14.19 2.97
C PRO A 43 -5.33 -13.31 2.43
N SER A 44 -5.83 -12.43 3.29
CA SER A 44 -6.87 -11.47 2.95
C SER A 44 -6.37 -10.45 1.92
N ILE A 45 -7.30 -9.78 1.23
CA ILE A 45 -6.93 -8.75 0.25
C ILE A 45 -6.21 -7.59 0.94
N GLN A 46 -6.70 -7.13 2.09
CA GLN A 46 -6.07 -6.05 2.85
C GLN A 46 -4.66 -6.41 3.31
N ALA A 47 -4.37 -7.67 3.65
CA ALA A 47 -3.02 -8.11 4.01
C ALA A 47 -2.04 -7.98 2.84
N LYS A 48 -2.49 -8.39 1.63
CA LYS A 48 -1.69 -8.26 0.40
C LYS A 48 -1.46 -6.79 0.03
N GLU A 49 -2.55 -6.02 0.02
CA GLU A 49 -2.55 -4.61 -0.37
C GLU A 49 -1.76 -3.74 0.62
N TYR A 50 -1.84 -4.04 1.92
CA TYR A 50 -1.06 -3.32 2.93
C TYR A 50 0.43 -3.42 2.63
N ILE A 51 0.96 -4.64 2.42
CA ILE A 51 2.39 -4.84 2.10
C ILE A 51 2.76 -4.15 0.78
N ALA A 52 1.89 -4.21 -0.22
CA ALA A 52 2.13 -3.61 -1.53
C ALA A 52 2.18 -2.08 -1.47
N TYR A 53 1.21 -1.43 -0.81
CA TYR A 53 1.18 0.02 -0.66
C TYR A 53 2.33 0.54 0.20
N ILE A 54 2.63 -0.05 1.35
CA ILE A 54 3.75 0.45 2.16
C ILE A 54 5.07 0.35 1.39
N THR A 55 5.24 -0.68 0.56
CA THR A 55 6.44 -0.85 -0.29
C THR A 55 6.47 0.25 -1.35
N GLN A 56 5.35 0.43 -2.06
CA GLN A 56 5.19 1.48 -3.06
C GLN A 56 5.53 2.86 -2.50
N PHE A 57 4.99 3.22 -1.34
CA PHE A 57 5.26 4.52 -0.71
C PHE A 57 6.68 4.62 -0.16
N SER A 58 7.24 3.54 0.39
CA SER A 58 8.60 3.55 0.96
C SER A 58 9.69 3.80 -0.09
N ILE A 59 9.48 3.36 -1.33
CA ILE A 59 10.46 3.54 -2.41
C ILE A 59 10.21 4.77 -3.29
N LYS A 60 9.08 5.47 -3.15
CA LYS A 60 8.83 6.73 -3.88
C LYS A 60 9.91 7.76 -3.55
N GLU A 61 10.32 8.54 -4.55
CA GLU A 61 11.13 9.74 -4.31
C GLU A 61 10.46 10.65 -3.27
N PRO A 62 11.20 11.23 -2.31
CA PRO A 62 10.61 11.97 -1.19
C PRO A 62 9.62 13.06 -1.63
N LEU A 63 9.99 13.87 -2.63
CA LEU A 63 9.14 14.94 -3.15
C LEU A 63 7.85 14.41 -3.82
N GLN A 64 7.94 13.27 -4.51
CA GLN A 64 6.76 12.65 -5.12
C GLN A 64 5.84 12.05 -4.06
N ARG A 65 6.41 11.45 -3.03
CA ARG A 65 5.67 10.92 -1.88
C ARG A 65 4.91 12.03 -1.17
N GLU A 66 5.58 13.13 -0.87
CA GLU A 66 4.99 14.29 -0.18
C GLU A 66 3.85 14.93 -1.00
N ARG A 67 4.00 15.04 -2.32
CA ARG A 67 2.92 15.47 -3.22
C ARG A 67 1.69 14.59 -3.11
N VAL A 68 1.85 13.27 -3.16
CA VAL A 68 0.74 12.33 -3.01
C VAL A 68 0.07 12.48 -1.64
N LEU A 69 0.86 12.54 -0.56
CA LEU A 69 0.32 12.69 0.79
C LEU A 69 -0.46 14.00 0.98
N THR A 70 -0.07 15.06 0.28
CA THR A 70 -0.79 16.34 0.31
C THR A 70 -2.13 16.28 -0.44
N GLN A 71 -2.23 15.48 -1.51
CA GLN A 71 -3.49 15.31 -2.24
C GLN A 71 -4.52 14.45 -1.47
N TYR A 72 -4.07 13.60 -0.54
CA TYR A 72 -4.93 12.76 0.30
C TYR A 72 -4.81 13.14 1.77
N PRO A 73 -5.38 14.28 2.21
CA PRO A 73 -5.43 14.63 3.62
C PRO A 73 -6.33 13.61 4.36
N CYS A 74 -5.70 12.62 4.95
CA CYS A 74 -6.36 11.57 5.73
C CYS A 74 -5.48 11.14 6.89
N GLU A 75 -6.12 10.57 7.91
CA GLU A 75 -5.43 10.04 9.08
C GLU A 75 -4.99 8.60 8.84
N ALA A 76 -3.95 8.19 9.56
CA ALA A 76 -3.56 6.78 9.62
C ALA A 76 -4.78 5.90 9.99
N PHE A 77 -4.72 4.62 9.64
CA PHE A 77 -5.58 3.66 10.33
C PHE A 77 -5.25 3.63 11.82
N GLU A 78 -6.25 3.61 12.68
CA GLU A 78 -6.04 3.46 14.13
C GLU A 78 -5.63 2.03 14.51
N GLY A 79 -6.09 1.05 13.72
CA GLY A 79 -5.71 -0.34 13.86
C GLY A 79 -6.36 -1.25 12.83
N ASP A 80 -6.08 -2.55 12.98
CA ASP A 80 -6.44 -3.60 12.02
C ASP A 80 -7.94 -3.66 11.71
N TRP A 81 -8.80 -3.36 12.68
CA TRP A 81 -10.26 -3.42 12.53
C TRP A 81 -10.81 -2.37 11.54
N GLU A 82 -10.08 -1.29 11.30
CA GLU A 82 -10.46 -0.30 10.28
C GLU A 82 -10.05 -0.73 8.87
N MET A 83 -9.14 -1.70 8.73
CA MET A 83 -8.61 -2.12 7.44
C MET A 83 -9.47 -3.25 6.88
N SER A 84 -10.57 -2.89 6.22
CA SER A 84 -11.51 -3.83 5.61
C SER A 84 -11.45 -3.86 4.09
N THR A 85 -11.85 -4.99 3.49
CA THR A 85 -12.08 -5.13 2.05
C THR A 85 -13.01 -4.04 1.52
N THR A 86 -14.05 -3.68 2.27
CA THR A 86 -14.99 -2.61 1.88
C THR A 86 -14.28 -1.28 1.67
N ILE A 87 -13.45 -0.85 2.63
CA ILE A 87 -12.73 0.42 2.53
C ILE A 87 -11.77 0.42 1.34
N TYR A 88 -11.05 -0.68 1.14
CA TYR A 88 -10.17 -0.85 -0.03
C TYR A 88 -10.94 -0.74 -1.36
N MET A 89 -12.10 -1.39 -1.48
CA MET A 89 -12.89 -1.39 -2.71
C MET A 89 -13.51 -0.03 -3.03
N PHE A 90 -13.86 0.76 -2.01
CA PHE A 90 -14.41 2.11 -2.22
C PHE A 90 -13.35 3.12 -2.65
N ASP A 91 -12.17 3.09 -2.04
CA ASP A 91 -11.08 4.03 -2.35
C ASP A 91 -9.73 3.37 -2.07
N CYS A 92 -9.23 2.61 -3.05
CA CYS A 92 -7.98 1.88 -2.91
C CYS A 92 -6.77 2.81 -2.74
N MET A 93 -6.83 4.03 -3.27
CA MET A 93 -5.76 5.02 -3.13
C MET A 93 -5.70 5.57 -1.71
N ARG A 94 -6.86 5.95 -1.16
CA ARG A 94 -6.94 6.36 0.25
C ARG A 94 -6.57 5.22 1.17
N PHE A 95 -7.00 3.99 0.91
CA PHE A 95 -6.53 2.82 1.67
C PHE A 95 -5.01 2.76 1.70
N GLY A 96 -4.35 2.89 0.54
CA GLY A 96 -2.90 2.87 0.44
C GLY A 96 -2.20 3.99 1.21
N VAL A 97 -2.71 5.22 1.15
CA VAL A 97 -2.17 6.35 1.92
C VAL A 97 -2.30 6.10 3.42
N ARG A 98 -3.50 5.69 3.89
CA ARG A 98 -3.75 5.41 5.30
C ARG A 98 -2.90 4.24 5.82
N ALA A 99 -2.71 3.19 5.01
CA ALA A 99 -1.85 2.05 5.32
C ALA A 99 -0.38 2.49 5.52
N TYR A 100 0.13 3.35 4.64
CA TYR A 100 1.48 3.90 4.79
C TYR A 100 1.63 4.78 6.03
N LEU A 101 0.66 5.64 6.33
CA LEU A 101 0.67 6.45 7.55
C LEU A 101 0.62 5.58 8.81
N HIS A 102 -0.23 4.55 8.83
CA HIS A 102 -0.27 3.55 9.91
C HIS A 102 1.09 2.87 10.08
N PHE A 103 1.72 2.42 8.98
CA PHE A 103 3.04 1.83 9.03
C PHE A 103 4.11 2.75 9.63
N LEU A 104 4.06 4.06 9.34
CA LEU A 104 4.96 5.02 9.94
C LEU A 104 4.76 5.16 11.45
N ASN A 105 3.52 5.04 11.93
CA ASN A 105 3.15 5.19 13.34
C ASN A 105 3.41 3.92 14.19
N LEU A 106 3.66 2.77 13.56
CA LEU A 106 3.98 1.53 14.28
C LEU A 106 5.31 1.63 15.04
N ALA A 107 5.27 1.32 16.34
CA ALA A 107 6.47 1.22 17.18
C ALA A 107 7.42 0.11 16.71
N ASN A 108 6.88 -1.05 16.29
CA ASN A 108 7.65 -2.16 15.74
C ASN A 108 7.07 -2.64 14.40
N ARG A 109 7.55 -2.00 13.33
CA ARG A 109 7.15 -2.27 11.94
C ARG A 109 7.47 -3.69 11.48
N ARG A 110 8.61 -4.24 11.90
CA ARG A 110 9.07 -5.57 11.48
C ARG A 110 8.14 -6.65 12.01
N ASP A 111 7.84 -6.59 13.31
CA ASP A 111 7.01 -7.61 13.96
C ASP A 111 5.58 -7.58 13.42
N TYR A 112 5.06 -6.38 13.11
CA TYR A 112 3.76 -6.24 12.47
C TYR A 112 3.72 -6.89 11.07
N LEU A 113 4.74 -6.67 10.23
CA LEU A 113 4.82 -7.35 8.92
C LEU A 113 4.95 -8.87 9.05
N GLN A 114 5.72 -9.35 10.04
CA GLN A 114 5.77 -10.77 10.34
C GLN A 114 4.42 -11.30 10.81
N SER A 115 3.66 -10.52 11.58
CA SER A 115 2.30 -10.88 12.02
C SER A 115 1.37 -11.06 10.82
N ILE A 116 1.39 -10.12 9.86
CA ILE A 116 0.63 -10.22 8.61
C ILE A 116 1.03 -11.47 7.81
N LEU A 117 2.33 -11.67 7.55
CA LEU A 117 2.81 -12.82 6.77
C LEU A 117 2.47 -14.16 7.42
N ASN A 118 2.42 -14.21 8.76
CA ASN A 118 2.02 -15.39 9.51
C ASN A 118 0.50 -15.54 9.66
N GLY A 119 -0.31 -14.64 9.10
CA GLY A 119 -1.76 -14.69 9.20
C GLY A 119 -2.31 -14.49 10.61
N LYS A 120 -1.64 -13.69 11.43
CA LYS A 120 -2.08 -13.34 12.79
C LYS A 120 -2.79 -12.00 12.86
N THR A 121 -2.61 -11.16 11.84
CA THR A 121 -3.11 -9.79 11.73
C THR A 121 -3.72 -9.62 10.35
N LEU A 122 -4.71 -8.73 10.23
CA LEU A 122 -5.48 -8.48 9.00
C LEU A 122 -6.12 -9.77 8.46
N VAL A 123 -6.63 -10.60 9.35
CA VAL A 123 -7.38 -11.82 9.02
C VAL A 123 -8.86 -11.48 8.78
N GLU A 124 -9.50 -12.20 7.85
CA GLU A 124 -10.95 -12.20 7.65
C GLU A 124 -11.53 -13.55 8.08
#